data_AF-A0A016VM89-F1
#
_entry.id   AF-A0A016VM89-F1
#
_cell.length_a   1.000
_cell.length_b   1.000
_cell.length_c   1.000
_cell.angle_alpha   90.00
_cell.angle_beta   90.00
_cell.angle_gamma   90.00
#
_symmetry.space_group_name_H-M   'P 1'
#
loop_
_entity.id
_entity.type
_entity.pdbx_description
1 polymer ?
#
loop_
_entity_poly.entity_id
_entity_poly.type
_entity_poly.pdbx_seq_one_letter_code
_entity_poly.pdbx_strand_id
1 'polypeptide(L)'
;MDKACSTFAKSSPSDVKVVSFDAMDTIIAMDEPFNKVYARIASDYGIDVHPADIASCFPKYMKDLSHNHPCFGFGSIGHFEWWKRIVIGCLQEQTNFCGLRLLALRSLYETQSG
;
A
#
# COMPACT_ATOMS: atom_id res chain seq x y z
N MET A 1 -65.25 14.75 -31.17
CA MET A 1 -64.89 13.94 -29.98
C MET A 1 -63.51 13.39 -30.27
N ASP A 2 -62.48 14.21 -30.05
CA ASP A 2 -61.13 13.89 -30.49
C ASP A 2 -60.39 13.10 -29.42
N LYS A 3 -59.88 11.94 -29.84
CA LYS A 3 -59.07 11.01 -29.03
C LYS A 3 -57.72 11.66 -28.74
N ALA A 4 -57.38 11.84 -27.47
CA ALA A 4 -56.00 12.04 -27.06
C ALA A 4 -55.27 10.69 -27.12
N CYS A 5 -54.48 10.49 -28.18
CA CYS A 5 -53.46 9.46 -28.24
C CYS A 5 -52.36 9.82 -27.22
N SER A 6 -52.26 9.04 -26.15
CA SER A 6 -51.17 9.17 -25.17
C SER A 6 -49.86 8.75 -25.82
N THR A 7 -49.10 9.73 -26.30
CA THR A 7 -47.71 9.53 -26.73
C THR A 7 -46.90 9.25 -25.46
N PHE A 8 -46.38 8.03 -25.30
CA PHE A 8 -45.36 7.74 -24.31
C PHE A 8 -44.17 8.67 -24.58
N ALA A 9 -44.04 9.71 -23.76
CA ALA A 9 -42.90 10.61 -23.81
C ALA A 9 -41.62 9.79 -23.58
N LYS A 10 -40.68 9.90 -24.52
CA LYS A 10 -39.31 9.38 -24.35
C LYS A 10 -38.77 9.90 -23.03
N SER A 11 -38.51 9.01 -22.07
CA SER A 11 -37.75 9.37 -20.88
C SER A 11 -36.39 9.91 -21.32
N SER A 12 -36.09 11.16 -20.97
CA SER A 12 -34.77 11.76 -21.14
C SER A 12 -33.71 10.84 -20.49
N PRO A 13 -32.48 10.77 -21.04
CA PRO A 13 -31.43 10.00 -20.39
C PRO A 13 -31.32 10.47 -18.95
N SER A 14 -31.38 9.54 -17.99
CA SER A 14 -31.32 9.85 -16.57
C SER A 14 -30.10 10.72 -16.27
N ASP A 15 -30.31 11.93 -15.76
CA ASP A 15 -29.25 12.83 -15.32
C ASP A 15 -28.40 12.11 -14.25
N VAL A 16 -27.24 11.59 -14.64
CA VAL A 16 -26.26 11.03 -13.69
C VAL A 16 -25.90 12.12 -12.68
N LYS A 17 -26.12 11.85 -11.38
CA LYS A 17 -25.91 12.84 -10.33
C LYS A 17 -24.55 12.75 -9.66
N VAL A 18 -24.01 11.54 -9.50
CA VAL A 18 -22.70 11.31 -8.86
C VAL A 18 -22.01 10.14 -9.55
N VAL A 19 -20.71 10.29 -9.78
CA VAL A 19 -19.82 9.21 -10.18
C VAL A 19 -18.64 9.19 -9.21
N SER A 20 -18.40 8.06 -8.56
CA SER A 20 -17.26 7.84 -7.67
C SER A 20 -16.31 6.82 -8.29
N PHE A 21 -15.02 7.07 -8.15
CA PHE A 21 -13.96 6.20 -8.68
C PHE A 21 -13.05 5.75 -7.55
N ASP A 22 -12.62 4.49 -7.61
CA ASP A 22 -11.37 4.10 -6.96
C ASP A 22 -10.19 4.69 -7.75
N ALA A 23 -9.10 5.04 -7.08
CA ALA A 23 -7.99 5.72 -7.73
C ALA A 23 -7.03 4.74 -8.44
N MET A 24 -6.76 3.58 -7.83
CA MET A 24 -5.74 2.65 -8.31
C MET A 24 -6.20 1.97 -9.60
N ASP A 25 -5.32 1.93 -10.61
CA ASP A 25 -5.54 1.37 -11.95
C ASP A 25 -6.74 1.97 -12.72
N THR A 26 -7.37 3.02 -12.18
CA THR A 26 -8.43 3.79 -12.81
C THR A 26 -7.96 5.20 -13.16
N ILE A 27 -7.31 5.88 -12.19
CA ILE A 27 -6.81 7.26 -12.33
C ILE A 27 -5.28 7.29 -12.23
N ILE A 28 -4.70 6.48 -11.35
CA ILE A 28 -3.26 6.42 -11.09
C ILE A 28 -2.77 4.97 -11.03
N ALA A 29 -1.53 4.76 -11.46
CA ALA A 29 -0.84 3.47 -11.34
C ALA A 29 0.61 3.72 -10.90
N MET A 30 1.23 2.70 -10.31
CA MET A 30 2.65 2.76 -9.96
C MET A 30 3.49 2.60 -11.23
N ASP A 31 4.45 3.50 -11.44
CA ASP A 31 5.41 3.43 -12.57
C ASP A 31 6.38 2.24 -12.42
N GLU A 32 6.65 1.83 -11.18
CA GLU A 32 7.52 0.71 -10.84
C GLU A 32 6.90 -0.14 -9.72
N PRO A 33 7.06 -1.47 -9.74
CA PRO A 33 6.56 -2.32 -8.66
C PRO A 33 7.24 -2.02 -7.31
N PHE A 34 6.44 -2.05 -6.25
CA PHE A 34 6.84 -1.64 -4.88
C PHE A 34 8.14 -2.31 -4.39
N ASN A 35 8.36 -3.57 -4.73
CA ASN A 35 9.50 -4.36 -4.28
C ASN A 35 10.83 -3.88 -4.87
N LYS A 36 10.82 -3.36 -6.11
CA LYS A 36 12.00 -2.74 -6.71
C LYS A 36 12.30 -1.38 -6.08
N VAL A 37 11.25 -0.60 -5.79
CA VAL A 37 11.39 0.68 -5.06
C VAL A 37 12.02 0.45 -3.70
N TYR A 38 11.54 -0.54 -2.94
CA TYR A 38 12.09 -0.88 -1.62
C TYR A 38 13.55 -1.29 -1.71
N ALA A 39 13.91 -2.16 -2.66
CA ALA A 39 15.29 -2.60 -2.86
C ALA A 39 16.22 -1.44 -3.25
N ARG A 40 15.80 -0.58 -4.18
CA ARG A 40 16.58 0.59 -4.61
C ARG A 40 16.83 1.54 -3.44
N ILE A 41 15.77 1.95 -2.75
CA ILE A 41 15.88 2.88 -1.62
C ILE A 41 16.73 2.25 -0.51
N ALA A 42 16.54 0.97 -0.20
CA ALA A 42 17.37 0.27 0.79
C ALA A 42 18.87 0.29 0.41
N SER A 43 19.18 0.10 -0.87
CA SER A 43 20.55 0.14 -1.40
C SER A 43 21.21 1.51 -1.24
N ASP A 44 20.46 2.61 -1.42
CA ASP A 44 20.93 3.98 -1.18
C ASP A 44 21.40 4.19 0.28
N TYR A 45 20.87 3.40 1.22
CA TYR A 45 21.27 3.38 2.63
C TYR A 45 22.19 2.20 3.00
N GLY A 46 22.75 1.50 2.02
CA GLY A 46 23.71 0.41 2.20
C GLY A 46 23.09 -0.93 2.60
N ILE A 47 21.76 -1.08 2.53
CA ILE A 47 21.04 -2.31 2.80
C ILE A 47 20.82 -3.04 1.47
N ASP A 48 21.52 -4.15 1.26
CA ASP A 48 21.42 -4.95 0.05
C ASP A 48 20.33 -6.02 0.23
N VAL A 49 19.24 -5.91 -0.54
CA VAL A 49 18.09 -6.83 -0.53
C VAL A 49 17.58 -7.02 -1.94
N HIS A 50 17.25 -8.26 -2.31
CA HIS A 50 16.75 -8.54 -3.64
C HIS A 50 15.23 -8.27 -3.73
N PRO A 51 14.72 -7.65 -4.81
CA PRO A 51 13.29 -7.36 -4.96
C PRO A 51 12.38 -8.60 -4.84
N ALA A 52 12.85 -9.79 -5.24
CA ALA A 52 12.07 -11.02 -5.11
C ALA A 52 11.80 -11.38 -3.64
N ASP A 53 12.76 -11.12 -2.76
CA ASP A 53 12.67 -11.45 -1.34
C ASP A 53 11.64 -10.55 -0.65
N ILE A 54 11.67 -9.25 -0.96
CA ILE A 54 10.65 -8.28 -0.51
C ILE A 54 9.26 -8.70 -1.00
N ALA A 55 9.13 -9.08 -2.27
CA ALA A 55 7.85 -9.51 -2.84
C ALA A 55 7.30 -10.78 -2.18
N SER A 56 8.17 -11.71 -1.77
CA SER A 56 7.76 -12.94 -1.07
C SER A 56 7.35 -12.69 0.38
N CYS A 57 7.98 -11.70 1.04
CA CYS A 57 7.76 -11.38 2.44
C CYS A 57 6.53 -10.49 2.67
N PHE A 58 6.27 -9.54 1.76
CA PHE A 58 5.19 -8.56 1.90
C PHE A 58 3.81 -9.16 2.19
N PRO A 59 3.33 -10.21 1.49
CA PRO A 59 1.99 -10.76 1.70
C PRO A 59 1.76 -11.28 3.12
N LYS A 60 2.80 -11.82 3.76
CA LYS A 60 2.75 -12.28 5.16
C LYS A 60 2.47 -11.12 6.10
N TYR A 61 3.30 -10.07 6.06
CA TYR A 61 3.13 -8.89 6.92
C TYR A 61 1.82 -8.14 6.64
N MET A 62 1.44 -8.02 5.37
CA MET A 62 0.17 -7.42 4.97
C MET A 62 -1.00 -8.20 5.59
N LYS A 63 -1.03 -9.53 5.45
CA LYS A 63 -2.08 -10.39 6.01
C LYS A 63 -2.13 -10.30 7.53
N ASP A 64 -0.99 -10.43 8.20
CA ASP A 64 -0.91 -10.46 9.65
C ASP A 64 -1.35 -9.13 10.27
N LEU A 65 -0.93 -8.00 9.69
CA LEU A 65 -1.33 -6.69 10.18
C LEU A 65 -2.77 -6.34 9.80
N SER A 66 -3.27 -6.75 8.63
CA SER A 66 -4.67 -6.57 8.28
C SER A 66 -5.61 -7.35 9.20
N HIS A 67 -5.19 -8.52 9.69
CA HIS A 67 -5.95 -9.33 10.63
C HIS A 67 -5.92 -8.75 12.05
N ASN A 68 -4.73 -8.42 12.57
CA ASN A 68 -4.56 -7.99 13.97
C ASN A 68 -4.86 -6.49 14.18
N HIS A 69 -4.69 -5.68 13.14
CA HIS A 69 -4.82 -4.22 13.17
C HIS A 69 -5.58 -3.74 11.92
N PRO A 70 -6.90 -3.98 11.84
CA PRO A 70 -7.70 -3.65 10.66
C PRO A 70 -7.69 -2.15 10.35
N CYS A 71 -8.09 -1.80 9.12
CA CYS A 71 -8.14 -0.41 8.65
C CYS A 71 -6.82 0.34 8.86
N PHE A 72 -5.70 -0.32 8.52
CA PHE A 72 -4.34 0.23 8.68
C PHE A 72 -4.05 0.66 10.13
N GLY A 73 -4.55 -0.08 11.11
CA GLY A 73 -4.35 0.23 12.52
C GLY A 73 -5.19 1.38 13.08
N PHE A 74 -6.27 1.79 12.41
CA PHE A 74 -7.23 2.73 12.98
C PHE A 74 -7.76 2.23 14.32
N GLY A 75 -7.74 3.07 15.35
CA GLY A 75 -8.13 2.70 16.72
C GLY A 75 -7.18 1.73 17.44
N SER A 76 -6.01 1.44 16.87
CA SER A 76 -4.99 0.59 17.51
C SER A 76 -3.59 1.20 17.39
N ILE A 77 -2.74 0.70 16.49
CA ILE A 77 -1.34 1.13 16.35
C ILE A 77 -1.14 2.37 15.47
N GLY A 78 -2.17 2.77 14.71
CA GLY A 78 -2.11 3.88 13.76
C GLY A 78 -1.44 3.52 12.43
N HIS A 79 -1.82 4.25 11.38
CA HIS A 79 -1.42 3.98 9.99
C HIS A 79 0.09 4.07 9.76
N PHE A 80 0.77 5.02 10.42
CA PHE A 80 2.21 5.18 10.27
C PHE A 80 2.97 3.95 10.79
N GLU A 81 2.67 3.53 12.02
CA GLU A 81 3.29 2.35 12.63
C GLU A 81 2.91 1.06 11.88
N TRP A 82 1.68 0.99 11.36
CA TRP A 82 1.21 -0.12 10.55
C TRP A 82 2.08 -0.33 9.30
N TRP A 83 2.26 0.72 8.48
CA TRP A 83 3.10 0.64 7.28
C TRP A 83 4.58 0.48 7.62
N LYS A 84 5.07 1.14 8.67
CA LYS A 84 6.45 1.01 9.15
C LYS A 84 6.81 -0.45 9.46
N ARG A 85 5.92 -1.19 10.12
CA ARG A 85 6.15 -2.62 10.43
C ARG A 85 6.27 -3.49 9.19
N ILE A 86 5.50 -3.20 8.14
CA ILE A 86 5.63 -3.92 6.86
C ILE A 86 7.01 -3.67 6.25
N VAL A 87 7.41 -2.41 6.12
CA VAL A 87 8.70 -2.04 5.52
C VAL A 87 9.84 -2.65 6.29
N ILE A 88 9.87 -2.47 7.62
CA ILE A 88 10.92 -3.02 8.48
C ILE A 88 10.95 -4.55 8.40
N GLY A 89 9.78 -5.20 8.47
CA GLY A 89 9.66 -6.65 8.36
C GLY A 89 10.25 -7.18 7.06
N CYS A 90 9.88 -6.57 5.93
CA CYS A 90 10.36 -6.95 4.60
C CYS A 90 11.87 -6.79 4.44
N LEU A 91 12.47 -5.76 5.05
CA LEU A 91 13.91 -5.52 4.98
C LEU A 91 14.70 -6.40 5.96
N GLN A 92 14.16 -6.65 7.16
CA GLN A 92 14.87 -7.36 8.22
C GLN A 92 14.88 -8.88 8.04
N GLU A 93 13.77 -9.48 7.58
CA GLU A 93 13.65 -10.94 7.42
C GLU A 93 14.73 -11.49 6.46
N GLN A 94 15.23 -10.65 5.55
CA GLN A 94 16.26 -11.00 4.57
C GLN A 94 17.69 -10.75 5.08
N THR A 95 17.88 -9.81 6.03
CA THR A 95 19.19 -9.54 6.62
C THR A 95 19.64 -10.58 7.66
N ASN A 96 18.73 -11.40 8.19
CA ASN A 96 19.03 -12.38 9.24
C ASN A 96 19.86 -13.59 8.76
N PHE A 97 20.17 -13.71 7.46
CA PHE A 97 21.14 -14.68 6.94
C PHE A 97 22.60 -14.19 7.00
N CYS A 98 22.87 -12.92 7.29
CA CYS A 98 24.21 -12.40 7.50
C CYS A 98 24.30 -11.78 8.91
N GLY A 99 24.70 -12.58 9.90
CA GLY A 99 24.70 -12.27 11.34
C GLY A 99 25.60 -11.13 11.83
N LEU A 100 25.92 -10.11 11.02
CA LEU A 100 26.79 -8.98 11.38
C LEU A 100 26.19 -7.58 11.18
N ARG A 101 24.95 -7.43 10.65
CA ARG A 101 24.42 -6.09 10.30
C ARG A 101 23.38 -5.47 11.24
N LEU A 102 22.91 -6.18 12.27
CA LEU A 102 21.90 -5.66 13.22
C LEU A 102 22.33 -4.38 13.98
N LEU A 103 23.64 -4.11 14.09
CA LEU A 103 24.15 -2.91 14.75
C LEU A 103 24.02 -1.64 13.88
N ALA A 104 24.05 -1.75 12.56
CA ALA A 104 24.01 -0.58 11.67
C ALA A 104 22.60 0.05 11.59
N LEU A 105 21.55 -0.76 11.53
CA LEU A 105 20.16 -0.28 11.48
C LEU A 105 19.71 0.38 12.78
N ARG A 106 20.18 -0.13 13.93
CA ARG A 106 19.89 0.49 15.23
C ARG A 106 20.59 1.85 15.38
N SER A 107 21.83 1.95 14.91
CA SER A 107 22.61 3.19 14.95
C SER A 107 22.02 4.30 14.05
N LEU A 108 21.53 3.96 12.85
CA LEU A 108 20.88 4.93 11.97
C LEU A 108 19.56 5.48 12.54
N TYR A 109 18.81 4.67 13.31
CA TYR A 109 17.57 5.10 13.94
C TYR A 109 17.79 6.05 15.13
N GLU A 110 18.81 5.80 15.95
CA GLU A 110 19.16 6.66 17.08
C GLU A 110 19.66 8.04 16.63
N THR A 111 20.19 8.15 15.41
CA THR A 111 20.71 9.42 14.86
C THR A 111 19.61 10.34 14.29
N GLN A 112 18.41 9.82 14.03
CA GLN A 112 17.28 10.58 13.45
C GLN A 112 16.22 11.00 14.50
N SER A 113 16.41 10.59 15.76
CA SER A 113 15.48 10.88 16.87
C SER A 113 16.04 11.91 17.87
N GLY A 114 17.09 12.64 17.48
CA GLY A 114 17.71 13.72 18.26
C GLY A 114 17.49 15.08 17.64
#